data_AF-A0A257KDR5-F1
#
_entry.id   AF-A0A257KDR5-F1
#
_cell.length_a   1.000
_cell.length_b   1.000
_cell.length_c   1.000
_cell.angle_alpha   90.00
_cell.angle_beta   90.00
_cell.angle_gamma   90.00
#
_symmetry.space_group_name_H-M   'P 1'
#
loop_
_entity.id
_entity.type
_entity.pdbx_description
1 polymer ?
#
loop_
_entity_poly.entity_id
_entity_poly.type
_entity_poly.pdbx_seq_one_letter_code
_entity_poly.pdbx_strand_id
1 'polypeptide(L)'
;MAFTVKAIPNPFESEYVLMVQGGNQTSVQVVVYDMLGKQVEQFSVKAIELENHSLGTNYRSGIYNVLISQGDNQQVVRMIKK
;
A
#
# COMPACT_ATOMS: atom_id res chain seq x y z
N MET A 1 -17.55 -10.58 0.06
CA MET A 1 -16.84 -9.77 -0.95
C MET A 1 -15.37 -10.11 -0.87
N ALA A 2 -14.66 -10.20 -1.99
CA ALA A 2 -13.22 -10.51 -1.98
C ALA A 2 -12.42 -9.30 -1.45
N PHE A 3 -11.38 -9.56 -0.65
CA PHE A 3 -10.43 -8.53 -0.23
C PHE A 3 -9.66 -8.01 -1.45
N THR A 4 -9.81 -6.73 -1.76
CA THR A 4 -9.13 -6.08 -2.87
C THR A 4 -8.59 -4.73 -2.43
N VAL A 5 -7.34 -4.44 -2.80
CA VAL A 5 -6.66 -3.18 -2.54
C VAL A 5 -6.39 -2.48 -3.87
N LYS A 6 -6.70 -1.19 -3.93
CA LYS A 6 -6.35 -0.29 -5.04
C LYS A 6 -5.45 0.81 -4.52
N ALA A 7 -4.45 1.18 -5.31
CA ALA A 7 -3.56 2.29 -5.00
C ALA A 7 -3.80 3.43 -6.00
N ILE A 8 -4.09 4.63 -5.50
CA ILE A 8 -4.48 5.77 -6.34
C ILE A 8 -3.76 7.04 -5.88
N PRO A 9 -3.14 7.82 -6.79
CA PRO A 9 -2.92 7.48 -8.20
C PRO A 9 -1.80 6.42 -8.37
N ASN A 10 -1.78 5.75 -9.53
CA ASN A 10 -0.67 4.90 -9.95
C ASN A 10 -0.57 4.92 -11.49
N PRO A 11 0.48 5.47 -12.11
CA PRO A 11 1.66 6.10 -11.49
C PRO A 11 1.34 7.35 -10.65
N PHE A 12 2.25 7.72 -9.74
CA PHE A 12 2.09 8.89 -8.86
C PHE A 12 3.29 9.85 -8.90
N GLU A 13 3.03 11.14 -8.65
CA GLU A 13 4.03 12.23 -8.66
C GLU A 13 4.56 12.52 -7.27
N SER A 14 3.69 12.70 -6.27
CA SER A 14 4.06 13.07 -4.89
C SER A 14 3.72 11.96 -3.92
N GLU A 15 2.43 11.69 -3.74
CA GLU A 15 1.90 10.71 -2.81
C GLU A 15 0.79 9.88 -3.45
N TYR A 16 0.45 8.76 -2.81
CA TYR A 16 -0.69 7.91 -3.15
C TYR A 16 -1.36 7.40 -1.87
N VAL A 17 -2.60 6.95 -2.02
CA VAL A 17 -3.38 6.30 -0.94
C VAL A 17 -3.75 4.88 -1.34
N LEU A 18 -4.01 4.04 -0.33
CA LEU A 18 -4.50 2.67 -0.50
C LEU A 18 -5.98 2.60 -0.12
N MET A 19 -6.81 2.16 -1.05
CA MET A 19 -8.25 1.91 -0.84
C MET A 19 -8.50 0.43 -0.71
N VAL A 20 -9.18 0.02 0.36
CA VAL A 20 -9.51 -1.37 0.62
C VAL A 20 -10.99 -1.59 0.37
N GLN A 21 -11.30 -2.47 -0.57
CA GLN A 21 -12.66 -2.90 -0.91
C GLN A 21 -12.82 -4.36 -0.51
N GLY A 22 -13.79 -4.62 0.38
CA GLY A 22 -13.90 -5.92 1.00
C GLY A 22 -12.76 -6.17 1.98
N GLY A 23 -13.07 -6.85 3.08
CA GLY A 23 -12.17 -6.99 4.21
C GLY A 23 -12.96 -7.17 5.49
N ASN A 24 -12.26 -7.31 6.60
CA ASN A 24 -12.86 -7.43 7.93
C ASN A 24 -12.42 -6.24 8.83
N GLN A 25 -12.75 -6.30 10.12
CA GLN A 25 -12.37 -5.25 11.08
C GLN A 25 -10.92 -5.38 11.59
N THR A 26 -10.13 -6.33 11.11
CA THR A 26 -8.75 -6.49 11.58
C THR A 26 -7.85 -5.42 10.97
N SER A 27 -6.79 -5.09 11.70
CA SER A 27 -5.78 -4.17 11.21
C SER A 27 -5.15 -4.67 9.91
N VAL A 28 -4.78 -3.72 9.07
CA VAL A 28 -4.08 -3.94 7.81
C VAL A 28 -2.61 -3.62 8.05
N GLN A 29 -1.73 -4.56 7.70
CA GLN A 29 -0.30 -4.34 7.67
C GLN A 29 0.13 -3.99 6.25
N VAL A 30 0.92 -2.93 6.12
CA VAL A 30 1.49 -2.48 4.85
C VAL A 30 3.00 -2.49 4.95
N VAL A 31 3.65 -3.08 3.95
CA VAL A 31 5.11 -3.06 3.80
C VAL A 31 5.44 -2.67 2.36
N VAL A 32 6.32 -1.70 2.19
CA VAL A 32 6.75 -1.21 0.89
C VAL A 32 8.20 -1.60 0.64
N TYR A 33 8.46 -2.22 -0.50
CA TYR A 33 9.78 -2.59 -0.97
C TYR A 33 10.13 -1.82 -2.24
N ASP A 34 11.38 -1.40 -2.38
CA ASP A 34 11.91 -0.92 -3.66
C ASP A 34 12.25 -2.09 -4.62
N MET A 35 12.68 -1.78 -5.84
CA MET A 35 13.05 -2.80 -6.84
C MET A 35 14.21 -3.71 -6.45
N LEU A 36 15.03 -3.32 -5.48
CA LEU A 36 16.13 -4.14 -4.97
C LEU A 36 15.68 -5.04 -3.81
N GLY A 37 14.41 -4.96 -3.42
CA GLY A 37 13.86 -5.70 -2.29
C GLY A 37 14.15 -5.05 -0.93
N LYS A 38 14.63 -3.80 -0.90
CA LYS A 38 14.83 -3.08 0.36
C LYS A 38 13.48 -2.61 0.89
N GLN A 39 13.19 -2.92 2.15
CA GLN A 39 12.04 -2.34 2.86
C GLN A 39 12.26 -0.83 3.06
N VAL A 40 11.36 0.00 2.53
CA VAL A 40 11.44 1.46 2.60
C VAL A 40 10.38 2.07 3.52
N GLU A 41 9.28 1.37 3.76
CA GLU A 41 8.22 1.82 4.67
C GLU A 41 7.44 0.62 5.22
N GLN A 42 7.01 0.71 6.47
CA GLN A 42 6.18 -0.32 7.12
C GLN A 42 5.30 0.31 8.19
N PHE A 43 4.01 -0.03 8.18
CA PHE A 43 3.08 0.40 9.22
C PHE A 43 1.90 -0.59 9.35
N SER A 44 1.16 -0.45 10.44
CA SER A 44 -0.10 -1.16 10.68
C SER A 44 -1.14 -0.17 11.12
N VAL A 45 -2.34 -0.26 10.53
CA VAL A 45 -3.42 0.69 10.74
C VAL A 45 -4.76 -0.04 10.69
N LYS A 46 -5.81 0.53 11.28
CA LYS A 46 -7.16 -0.03 11.09
C LYS A 46 -7.55 0.09 9.62
N ALA A 47 -8.27 -0.90 9.10
CA ALA A 47 -8.69 -0.91 7.71
C ALA A 47 -9.44 0.37 7.29
N ILE A 48 -10.26 0.92 8.19
CA ILE A 48 -11.03 2.16 7.96
C ILE A 48 -10.18 3.44 7.93
N GLU A 49 -8.98 3.41 8.51
CA GLU A 49 -8.07 4.55 8.60
C GLU A 49 -7.02 4.53 7.47
N LEU A 50 -6.91 3.43 6.71
CA LEU A 50 -5.89 3.25 5.69
C LEU A 50 -6.00 4.27 4.53
N GLU A 51 -7.23 4.62 4.13
CA GLU A 51 -7.47 5.63 3.09
C GLU A 51 -7.00 7.04 3.48
N ASN A 52 -6.83 7.30 4.79
CA ASN A 52 -6.30 8.57 5.30
C ASN A 52 -4.77 8.58 5.39
N HIS A 53 -4.10 7.48 5.03
CA HIS A 53 -2.66 7.37 5.12
C HIS A 53 -2.01 7.62 3.75
N SER A 54 -1.48 8.83 3.56
CA SER A 54 -0.64 9.14 2.41
C SER A 54 0.69 8.40 2.46
N LEU A 55 1.16 7.94 1.30
CA LEU A 55 2.39 7.17 1.13
C LEU A 55 3.23 7.74 -0.02
N GLY A 56 4.53 7.54 0.04
CA GLY A 56 5.41 7.76 -1.11
C GLY A 56 6.00 9.16 -1.29
N THR A 57 5.73 10.11 -0.38
CA THR A 57 6.24 11.49 -0.44
C THR A 57 7.76 11.55 -0.55
N ASN A 58 8.47 10.71 0.21
CA ASN A 58 9.93 10.69 0.26
C ASN A 58 10.56 9.61 -0.65
N TYR A 59 9.78 9.01 -1.54
CA TYR A 59 10.30 7.98 -2.45
C TYR A 59 11.06 8.62 -3.62
N ARG A 60 12.10 7.93 -4.07
CA ARG A 60 12.79 8.29 -5.32
C ARG A 60 11.97 7.77 -6.51
N SER A 61 12.16 8.38 -7.68
CA SER A 61 11.57 7.85 -8.92
C SER A 61 11.98 6.40 -9.13
N GLY A 62 11.02 5.56 -9.51
CA GLY A 62 11.23 4.12 -9.59
C GLY A 62 9.96 3.31 -9.35
N ILE A 63 10.15 2.00 -9.26
CA ILE A 63 9.07 1.05 -9.04
C ILE A 63 9.16 0.53 -7.60
N TYR A 64 7.99 0.32 -7.00
CA TYR A 64 7.85 -0.19 -5.64
C TYR A 64 6.83 -1.32 -5.61
N ASN A 65 7.03 -2.31 -4.74
CA ASN A 65 6.04 -3.33 -4.44
C ASN A 65 5.47 -3.06 -3.06
N VAL A 66 4.16 -2.84 -2.98
CA VAL A 66 3.43 -2.65 -1.74
C VAL A 66 2.76 -3.99 -1.40
N LEU A 67 3.20 -4.62 -0.32
CA LEU A 67 2.56 -5.80 0.26
C LEU A 67 1.55 -5.35 1.31
N ILE A 68 0.29 -5.75 1.14
CA ILE A 68 -0.81 -5.45 2.04
C ILE A 68 -1.37 -6.76 2.58
N SER A 69 -1.43 -6.88 3.91
CA SER A 69 -1.90 -8.08 4.61
C SER A 69 -3.02 -7.74 5.59
N GLN A 70 -4.13 -8.49 5.53
CA GLN A 70 -5.25 -8.40 6.47
C GLN A 70 -5.71 -9.80 6.89
N GLY A 71 -5.26 -10.25 8.06
CA GLY A 71 -5.45 -11.64 8.49
C GLY A 71 -4.79 -12.61 7.51
N ASP A 72 -5.57 -13.56 6.98
CA ASP A 72 -5.11 -14.53 5.98
C ASP A 72 -5.10 -13.96 4.54
N ASN A 73 -5.66 -12.76 4.33
CA ASN A 73 -5.67 -12.13 3.02
C ASN A 73 -4.37 -11.37 2.78
N GLN A 74 -3.80 -11.53 1.60
CA GLN A 74 -2.65 -10.75 1.15
C GLN A 74 -2.84 -10.28 -0.28
N GLN A 75 -2.35 -9.08 -0.58
CA GLN A 75 -2.30 -8.55 -1.93
C GLN A 75 -1.01 -7.75 -2.13
N VAL A 76 -0.43 -7.85 -3.32
CA VAL A 76 0.70 -7.04 -3.73
C VAL A 76 0.26 -6.08 -4.82
N VAL A 77 0.59 -4.79 -4.66
CA VAL A 77 0.35 -3.75 -5.65
C VAL A 77 1.68 -3.17 -6.11
N ARG A 78 1.91 -3.17 -7.42
CA ARG A 78 3.09 -2.55 -8.03
C ARG A 78 2.83 -1.06 -8.25
N MET A 79 3.65 -0.21 -7.66
CA MET A 79 3.57 1.25 -7.73
C MET A 79 4.69 1.83 -8.57
N ILE A 80 4.40 2.92 -9.28
CA ILE A 80 5.37 3.65 -10.10
C ILE A 80 5.43 5.10 -9.64
N LYS A 81 6.56 5.51 -9.07
CA LYS A 81 6.89 6.92 -8.78
C LYS A 81 7.58 7.49 -10.02
N LYS A 82 7.03 8.57 -10.57
CA LYS A 82 7.62 9.27 -11.72
C LYS A 82 8.90 10.01 -11.36
#